data_AF-A0A6U3S2B4-F1
#
_entry.id   AF-A0A6U3S2B4-F1
#
_cell.length_a   1.000
_cell.length_b   1.000
_cell.length_c   1.000
_cell.angle_alpha   90.00
_cell.angle_beta   90.00
_cell.angle_gamma   90.00
#
_symmetry.space_group_name_H-M   'P 1'
#
loop_
_entity.id
_entity.type
_entity.pdbx_description
1 polymer ?
#
loop_
_entity_poly.entity_id
_entity_poly.type
_entity_poly.pdbx_seq_one_letter_code
_entity_poly.pdbx_strand_id
1 'polypeptide(L)'
;ITLSINETGISCKLSKYLPQYIAKNMAGYVDSFLAKHDMKKEDVDFWAVHPGGRRIIEEAQNGLGLTEEQVKYSWEVLDQYGNMLSPSVMFVLELVMKEHNENLAAGKEGFSQGLAFSFSPGVGAEGILLKVL
;
A
#
# COMPACT_ATOMS: atom_id res chain seq x y z
N ILE A 1 -14.89 -2.96 6.08
CA ILE A 1 -14.31 -4.08 6.84
C ILE A 1 -15.02 -4.09 8.19
N THR A 2 -15.55 -5.23 8.62
CA THR A 2 -16.24 -5.35 9.91
C THR A 2 -15.55 -6.44 10.73
N LEU A 3 -15.03 -6.06 11.89
CA LEU A 3 -14.42 -6.97 12.85
C LEU A 3 -15.42 -7.27 13.96
N SER A 4 -15.46 -8.50 14.45
CA SER A 4 -16.36 -8.90 15.53
C SER A 4 -15.70 -9.95 16.42
N ILE A 5 -15.98 -9.88 17.72
CA ILE A 5 -15.58 -10.87 18.71
C ILE A 5 -16.80 -11.73 19.00
N ASN A 6 -16.69 -13.04 18.78
CA ASN A 6 -17.76 -14.00 19.02
C ASN A 6 -17.28 -15.05 20.03
N GLU A 7 -18.20 -15.89 20.52
CA GLU A 7 -17.88 -17.00 21.44
C GLU A 7 -16.82 -17.96 20.88
N THR A 8 -16.75 -18.10 19.56
CA THR A 8 -15.80 -18.98 18.86
C THR A 8 -14.55 -18.27 18.34
N GLY A 9 -14.32 -17.01 18.73
CA GLY A 9 -13.13 -16.23 18.35
C GLY A 9 -13.40 -14.97 17.53
N ILE A 10 -12.32 -14.35 17.06
CA ILE A 10 -12.35 -13.12 16.27
C ILE A 10 -12.70 -13.45 14.81
N SER A 11 -13.62 -12.69 14.23
CA SER A 11 -14.03 -12.83 12.84
C SER A 11 -13.88 -11.52 12.07
N CYS A 12 -13.59 -11.64 10.78
CA CYS A 12 -13.53 -10.52 9.85
C CYS A 12 -14.51 -10.76 8.70
N LYS A 13 -15.39 -9.78 8.45
CA LYS A 13 -16.27 -9.75 7.28
C LYS A 13 -15.81 -8.66 6.32
N LEU A 14 -15.45 -9.08 5.12
CA LEU A 14 -15.10 -8.20 4.01
C LEU A 14 -16.30 -8.04 3.08
N SER A 15 -16.71 -6.80 2.85
CA SER A 15 -17.77 -6.51 1.88
C SER A 15 -17.27 -6.83 0.47
N LYS A 16 -18.12 -7.43 -0.37
CA LYS A 16 -17.83 -7.67 -1.80
C LYS A 16 -17.56 -6.37 -2.57
N TYR A 17 -18.07 -5.24 -2.04
CA TYR A 17 -17.92 -3.89 -2.59
C TYR A 17 -16.66 -3.16 -2.10
N LEU A 18 -15.91 -3.73 -1.14
CA LEU A 18 -14.68 -3.12 -0.61
C LEU A 18 -13.72 -2.70 -1.73
N PRO A 19 -13.44 -3.55 -2.73
CA PRO A 19 -12.42 -3.19 -3.71
C PRO A 19 -12.91 -2.07 -4.67
N GLN A 20 -14.22 -1.98 -4.95
CA GLN A 20 -14.79 -0.85 -5.68
C GLN A 20 -14.70 0.47 -4.90
N TYR A 21 -14.85 0.43 -3.56
CA TYR A 21 -14.64 1.63 -2.74
C TYR A 21 -13.20 2.10 -2.79
N ILE A 22 -12.24 1.17 -2.89
CA ILE A 22 -10.81 1.50 -3.04
C ILE A 22 -10.59 2.19 -4.40
N ALA A 23 -10.95 1.53 -5.51
CA ALA A 23 -10.75 2.07 -6.85
C ALA A 23 -11.36 3.47 -7.03
N LYS A 24 -12.56 3.71 -6.48
CA LYS A 24 -13.27 4.98 -6.65
C LYS A 24 -12.66 6.14 -5.85
N ASN A 25 -12.11 5.88 -4.67
CA ASN A 25 -11.73 6.95 -3.72
C ASN A 25 -10.21 7.16 -3.60
N MET A 26 -9.39 6.19 -3.99
CA MET A 26 -7.95 6.25 -3.78
C MET A 26 -7.27 7.41 -4.49
N ALA A 27 -7.65 7.71 -5.74
CA ALA A 27 -7.09 8.84 -6.48
C ALA A 27 -7.28 10.16 -5.73
N GLY A 28 -8.52 10.49 -5.35
CA GLY A 28 -8.82 11.73 -4.64
C GLY A 28 -8.12 11.82 -3.28
N TYR A 29 -8.00 10.70 -2.57
CA TYR A 29 -7.25 10.64 -1.31
C TYR A 29 -5.76 10.93 -1.50
N VAL A 30 -5.11 10.21 -2.42
CA VAL A 30 -3.67 10.34 -2.69
C VAL A 30 -3.33 11.70 -3.25
N ASP A 31 -4.08 12.18 -4.26
CA ASP A 31 -3.85 13.50 -4.86
C ASP A 31 -4.00 14.60 -3.80
N SER A 32 -5.02 14.52 -2.94
CA SER A 32 -5.22 15.49 -1.84
C SER A 32 -4.15 15.38 -0.76
N PHE A 33 -3.58 14.20 -0.52
CA PHE A 33 -2.52 14.00 0.46
C PHE A 33 -1.19 14.56 -0.07
N LEU A 34 -0.80 14.20 -1.29
CA LEU A 34 0.43 14.68 -1.94
C LEU A 34 0.41 16.20 -2.15
N ALA A 35 -0.75 16.78 -2.50
CA ALA A 35 -0.90 18.23 -2.65
C ALA A 35 -0.59 19.02 -1.36
N LYS A 36 -0.76 18.44 -0.17
CA LYS A 36 -0.37 19.08 1.11
C LYS A 36 1.15 19.19 1.28
N HIS A 37 1.90 18.50 0.44
CA HIS A 37 3.36 18.47 0.44
C HIS A 37 3.95 19.02 -0.88
N ASP A 38 3.14 19.71 -1.69
CA ASP A 38 3.51 20.23 -3.01
C ASP A 38 4.01 19.15 -3.98
N MET A 39 3.51 17.91 -3.83
CA MET A 39 3.89 16.75 -4.62
C MET A 39 2.76 16.26 -5.52
N LYS A 40 3.14 15.52 -6.55
CA LYS A 40 2.25 14.74 -7.42
C LYS A 40 2.67 13.27 -7.39
N LYS A 41 1.85 12.41 -8.02
CA LYS A 41 2.11 10.97 -8.08
C LYS A 41 3.41 10.65 -8.80
N GLU A 42 3.78 11.46 -9.78
CA GLU A 42 5.03 11.32 -10.55
C GLU A 42 6.28 11.56 -9.70
N ASP A 43 6.14 12.24 -8.55
CA ASP A 43 7.23 12.47 -7.61
C ASP A 43 7.40 11.28 -6.63
N VAL A 44 6.50 10.29 -6.63
CA VAL A 44 6.54 9.15 -5.70
C VAL A 44 7.36 8.01 -6.29
N ASP A 45 8.54 7.75 -5.72
CA ASP A 45 9.48 6.76 -6.26
C ASP A 45 9.04 5.31 -5.97
N PHE A 46 8.40 5.07 -4.82
CA PHE A 46 7.88 3.76 -4.45
C PHE A 46 6.49 3.81 -3.81
N TRP A 47 5.72 2.73 -4.05
CA TRP A 47 4.36 2.56 -3.53
C TRP A 47 4.28 1.29 -2.68
N ALA A 48 4.13 1.46 -1.37
CA ALA A 48 3.91 0.36 -0.44
C ALA A 48 2.41 0.17 -0.19
N VAL A 49 1.75 -0.54 -1.12
CA VAL A 49 0.32 -0.85 -1.02
C VAL A 49 0.12 -2.02 -0.06
N HIS A 50 -0.78 -1.90 0.92
CA HIS A 50 -1.09 -3.01 1.83
C HIS A 50 -1.57 -4.26 1.05
N PRO A 51 -0.88 -5.42 1.18
CA PRO A 51 -1.22 -6.65 0.48
C PRO A 51 -2.34 -7.41 1.20
N GLY A 52 -3.51 -6.78 1.32
CA GLY A 52 -4.68 -7.36 2.00
C GLY A 52 -5.37 -8.49 1.21
N GLY A 53 -4.92 -8.74 -0.01
CA GLY A 53 -5.44 -9.72 -0.94
C GLY A 53 -5.37 -9.22 -2.39
N ARG A 54 -5.48 -10.15 -3.34
CA ARG A 54 -5.34 -9.88 -4.79
C ARG A 54 -6.11 -8.64 -5.26
N ARG A 55 -7.43 -8.61 -4.99
CA ARG A 55 -8.30 -7.49 -5.41
C ARG A 55 -7.96 -6.15 -4.74
N ILE A 56 -7.30 -6.16 -3.58
CA ILE A 56 -6.91 -4.91 -2.91
C ILE A 56 -5.79 -4.24 -3.70
N ILE A 57 -4.78 -5.02 -4.11
CA ILE A 57 -3.65 -4.52 -4.91
C ILE A 57 -4.13 -4.10 -6.30
N GLU A 58 -4.91 -4.94 -6.98
CA GLU A 58 -5.44 -4.66 -8.33
C GLU A 58 -6.26 -3.35 -8.37
N GLU A 59 -7.15 -3.13 -7.40
CA GLU A 59 -8.02 -1.94 -7.41
C GLU A 59 -7.30 -0.68 -6.93
N ALA A 60 -6.29 -0.81 -6.06
CA ALA A 60 -5.39 0.29 -5.73
C ALA A 60 -4.56 0.69 -6.96
N GLN A 61 -4.00 -0.30 -7.67
CA GLN A 61 -3.24 -0.11 -8.91
C GLN A 61 -4.11 0.58 -9.97
N ASN A 62 -5.32 0.07 -10.23
CA ASN A 62 -6.26 0.64 -11.19
C ASN A 62 -6.70 2.06 -10.79
N GLY A 63 -7.06 2.26 -9.52
CA GLY A 63 -7.54 3.54 -9.02
C GLY A 63 -6.49 4.64 -9.05
N LEU A 64 -5.22 4.28 -8.86
CA LEU A 64 -4.10 5.23 -8.87
C LEU A 64 -3.40 5.36 -10.23
N GLY A 65 -3.64 4.42 -11.14
CA GLY A 65 -2.96 4.33 -12.44
C GLY A 65 -1.50 3.87 -12.30
N LEU A 66 -1.22 2.97 -11.36
CA LEU A 66 0.12 2.45 -11.11
C LEU A 66 0.48 1.32 -12.09
N THR A 67 1.77 1.21 -12.41
CA THR A 67 2.29 0.10 -13.21
C THR A 67 2.45 -1.16 -12.35
N GLU A 68 2.60 -2.33 -13.00
CA GLU A 68 2.88 -3.59 -12.29
C GLU A 68 4.18 -3.49 -11.46
N GLU A 69 5.21 -2.84 -12.03
CA GLU A 69 6.50 -2.63 -11.36
C GLU A 69 6.35 -1.80 -10.08
N GLN A 70 5.49 -0.77 -10.09
CA GLN A 70 5.27 0.09 -8.92
C GLN A 70 4.59 -0.63 -7.75
N VAL A 71 3.88 -1.74 -8.00
CA VAL A 71 3.22 -2.55 -6.95
C VAL A 71 3.88 -3.91 -6.74
N LYS A 72 5.08 -4.15 -7.32
CA LYS A 72 5.76 -5.45 -7.30
C LYS A 72 6.00 -5.99 -5.89
N TYR A 73 6.39 -5.13 -4.95
CA TYR A 73 6.67 -5.54 -3.56
C TYR A 73 5.42 -5.96 -2.81
N SER A 74 4.29 -5.30 -3.08
CA SER A 74 3.00 -5.70 -2.52
C SER A 74 2.58 -7.08 -3.02
N TRP A 75 2.81 -7.36 -4.31
CA TRP A 75 2.58 -8.69 -4.87
C TRP A 75 3.51 -9.74 -4.27
N GLU A 76 4.80 -9.43 -4.15
CA GLU A 76 5.79 -10.34 -3.58
C GLU A 76 5.46 -10.72 -2.13
N VAL A 77 5.08 -9.75 -1.29
CA VAL A 77 4.66 -10.03 0.08
C VAL A 77 3.37 -10.85 0.12
N LEU A 78 2.40 -10.55 -0.76
CA LEU A 78 1.16 -11.33 -0.84
C LEU A 78 1.43 -12.79 -1.24
N ASP A 79 2.33 -13.01 -2.18
CA ASP A 79 2.69 -14.35 -2.67
C ASP A 79 3.41 -15.17 -1.60
N GLN A 80 4.39 -14.58 -0.92
CA GLN A 80 5.21 -15.28 0.06
C GLN A 80 4.51 -15.47 1.41
N TYR A 81 3.72 -14.50 1.85
CA TYR A 81 3.21 -14.46 3.23
C TYR A 81 1.68 -14.35 3.34
N GLY A 82 0.98 -14.06 2.24
CA GLY A 82 -0.43 -13.76 2.28
C GLY A 82 -0.76 -12.48 3.05
N ASN A 83 -2.02 -12.35 3.46
CA ASN A 83 -2.46 -11.24 4.29
C ASN A 83 -2.18 -11.53 5.77
N MET A 84 -1.15 -10.90 6.32
CA MET A 84 -0.75 -10.98 7.73
C MET A 84 -1.45 -9.93 8.61
N LEU A 85 -2.43 -9.20 8.07
CA LEU A 85 -3.10 -8.04 8.66
C LEU A 85 -2.14 -6.85 8.81
N SER A 86 -2.12 -6.18 9.97
CA SER A 86 -1.39 -4.93 10.17
C SER A 86 0.10 -4.95 9.82
N PRO A 87 0.91 -6.01 10.08
CA PRO A 87 2.33 -6.00 9.73
C PRO A 87 2.59 -6.06 8.22
N SER A 88 1.61 -6.44 7.39
CA SER A 88 1.84 -6.69 5.96
C SER A 88 2.46 -5.50 5.21
N VAL A 89 2.09 -4.26 5.53
CA VAL A 89 2.67 -3.09 4.84
C VAL A 89 4.14 -2.84 5.27
N MET A 90 4.51 -3.29 6.47
CA MET A 90 5.90 -3.19 6.97
C MET A 90 6.81 -4.15 6.21
N PHE A 91 6.33 -5.34 5.85
CA PHE A 91 7.06 -6.29 5.01
C PHE A 91 7.25 -5.75 3.59
N VAL A 92 6.28 -5.00 3.07
CA VAL A 92 6.44 -4.31 1.77
C VAL A 92 7.53 -3.25 1.87
N LEU A 93 7.52 -2.45 2.94
CA LEU A 93 8.56 -1.46 3.20
C LEU A 93 9.95 -2.09 3.40
N GLU A 94 10.04 -3.27 4.02
CA GLU A 94 11.31 -3.99 4.16
C GLU A 94 11.92 -4.33 2.80
N LEU A 95 11.12 -4.82 1.85
CA LEU A 95 11.60 -5.11 0.49
C LEU A 95 12.02 -3.85 -0.27
N VAL A 96 11.25 -2.76 -0.13
CA VAL A 96 11.60 -1.44 -0.70
C VAL A 96 12.94 -0.97 -0.15
N MET A 97 13.12 -1.02 1.18
CA MET A 97 14.35 -0.55 1.82
C MET A 97 15.55 -1.44 1.49
N LYS A 98 15.32 -2.73 1.26
CA LYS A 98 16.36 -3.64 0.78
C LYS A 98 16.87 -3.22 -0.60
N GLU A 99 15.98 -3.00 -1.58
CA GLU A 99 16.40 -2.55 -2.92
C GLU A 99 17.06 -1.16 -2.87
N HIS A 100 16.52 -0.23 -2.06
CA HIS A 100 17.14 1.08 -1.83
C HIS A 100 18.60 0.95 -1.37
N ASN A 101 18.86 0.14 -0.34
CA ASN A 101 20.20 -0.06 0.20
C ASN A 101 21.14 -0.77 -0.80
N GLU A 102 20.62 -1.75 -1.55
CA GLU A 102 21.39 -2.43 -2.60
C GLU A 102 21.79 -1.48 -3.74
N ASN A 103 20.90 -0.56 -4.13
CA ASN A 103 21.19 0.47 -5.12
C ASN A 103 22.28 1.43 -4.62
N LEU A 104 22.17 1.93 -3.39
CA LEU A 104 23.19 2.80 -2.79
C LEU A 104 24.56 2.09 -2.70
N ALA A 105 24.59 0.82 -2.26
CA ALA A 105 25.81 0.03 -2.18
C ALA A 105 26.47 -0.20 -3.55
N ALA A 106 25.67 -0.24 -4.62
CA ALA A 106 26.12 -0.33 -6.01
C ALA A 106 26.50 1.02 -6.64
N GLY A 107 26.44 2.13 -5.89
CA GLY A 107 26.72 3.48 -6.38
C GLY A 107 25.63 4.04 -7.30
N LYS A 108 24.41 3.47 -7.25
CA LYS A 108 23.22 3.97 -7.95
C LYS A 108 22.42 4.87 -7.01
N GLU A 109 21.54 5.68 -7.60
CA GLU A 109 20.55 6.41 -6.81
C GLU A 109 19.53 5.45 -6.19
N GLY A 110 19.23 5.64 -4.92
CA GLY A 110 18.12 4.97 -4.24
C GLY A 110 16.83 5.78 -4.36
N PHE A 111 15.78 5.31 -3.72
CA PHE A 111 14.55 6.09 -3.55
C PHE A 111 14.75 7.31 -2.65
N SER A 112 14.10 8.42 -2.98
CA SER A 112 14.06 9.64 -2.16
C SER A 112 12.77 9.75 -1.38
N GLN A 113 11.64 9.32 -1.95
CA GLN A 113 10.34 9.40 -1.30
C GLN A 113 9.35 8.35 -1.77
N GLY A 114 8.43 7.97 -0.89
CA GLY A 114 7.42 6.96 -1.22
C GLY A 114 6.18 7.06 -0.35
N LEU A 115 5.11 6.44 -0.83
CA LEU A 115 3.83 6.41 -0.14
C LEU A 115 3.50 4.99 0.29
N ALA A 116 3.24 4.80 1.59
CA ALA A 116 2.68 3.55 2.10
C ALA A 116 1.24 3.78 2.55
N PHE A 117 0.33 2.86 2.22
CA PHE A 117 -1.06 2.98 2.66
C PHE A 117 -1.75 1.64 2.89
N SER A 118 -2.80 1.67 3.70
CA SER A 118 -3.62 0.53 4.09
C SER A 118 -5.09 0.93 4.27
N PHE A 119 -5.94 -0.03 4.62
CA PHE A 119 -7.38 0.16 4.74
C PHE A 119 -7.88 -0.25 6.13
N SER A 120 -8.59 0.65 6.80
CA SER A 120 -9.13 0.44 8.15
C SER A 120 -10.64 0.10 8.14
N PRO A 121 -11.18 -0.54 9.20
CA PRO A 121 -12.63 -0.69 9.39
C PRO A 121 -13.37 0.66 9.33
N GLY A 122 -14.48 0.70 8.61
CA GLY A 122 -15.15 1.97 8.28
C GLY A 122 -15.89 1.96 6.94
N VAL A 123 -15.23 2.14 5.79
CA VAL A 123 -13.81 1.92 5.42
C VAL A 123 -13.03 3.22 5.34
N GLY A 124 -11.87 3.29 5.99
CA GLY A 124 -10.91 4.40 5.88
C GLY A 124 -9.67 4.01 5.07
N ALA A 125 -9.00 4.99 4.47
CA ALA A 125 -7.65 4.85 3.91
C ALA A 125 -6.66 5.52 4.87
N GLU A 126 -5.65 4.76 5.30
CA GLU A 126 -4.58 5.23 6.19
C GLU A 126 -3.28 5.26 5.40
N GLY A 127 -2.52 6.34 5.46
CA GLY A 127 -1.32 6.49 4.65
C GLY A 127 -0.24 7.33 5.31
N ILE A 128 1.00 7.03 4.96
CA ILE A 128 2.19 7.76 5.37
C ILE A 128 3.02 8.11 4.14
N LEU A 129 3.48 9.35 4.09
CA LEU A 129 4.48 9.82 3.13
C LEU A 129 5.86 9.70 3.80
N LEU A 130 6.75 8.96 3.17
CA LEU A 130 8.10 8.70 3.64
C LEU A 130 9.08 9.49 2.79
N LYS A 131 10.02 10.18 3.45
CA LYS A 131 11.23 10.69 2.82
C LYS A 131 12.39 9.84 3.32
N VAL A 132 13.09 9.20 2.39
CA VAL A 132 14.25 8.36 2.67
C VAL A 132 15.48 9.25 2.52
N LEU A 133 16.29 9.32 3.59
CA LEU A 133 17.46 10.20 3.71
C LEU A 133 18.75 9.43 3.47
#